data_AF-A0A7C7JAZ8-F1
#
_entry.id   AF-A0A7C7JAZ8-F1
#
_cell.length_a   1.000
_cell.length_b   1.000
_cell.length_c   1.000
_cell.angle_alpha   90.00
_cell.angle_beta   90.00
_cell.angle_gamma   90.00
#
_symmetry.space_group_name_H-M   'P 1'
#
loop_
_entity.id
_entity.type
_entity.pdbx_description
1 polymer ?
#
loop_
_entity_poly.entity_id
_entity_poly.type
_entity_poly.pdbx_seq_one_letter_code
_entity_poly.pdbx_strand_id
1 'polypeptide(L)'
;MKNFHTKLMQILEDLISLCLLAVFGITVMLVVLRYFFNTSITGANEIVIILFIYSTAIGAALALGKNEHISITVFADKLPLRFVKTLQIIQLSLIATINAVLFWYCFQWID
;
A
#
# COMPACT_ATOMS: atom_id res chain seq x y z
N MET A 1 -25.27 -10.42 -9.79
CA MET A 1 -23.96 -10.65 -9.15
C MET A 1 -23.07 -9.40 -9.00
N LYS A 2 -23.30 -8.30 -9.73
CA LYS A 2 -22.52 -7.04 -9.63
C LYS A 2 -22.38 -6.50 -8.20
N ASN A 3 -23.42 -6.68 -7.38
CA ASN A 3 -23.48 -6.15 -6.01
C ASN A 3 -22.56 -6.90 -5.02
N PHE A 4 -22.19 -8.15 -5.30
CA PHE A 4 -21.36 -8.94 -4.38
C PHE A 4 -19.90 -8.46 -4.41
N HIS A 5 -19.36 -8.21 -5.60
CA HIS A 5 -18.01 -7.66 -5.76
C HIS A 5 -17.88 -6.27 -5.12
N THR A 6 -18.88 -5.41 -5.32
CA THR A 6 -18.89 -4.06 -4.73
C THR A 6 -18.97 -4.11 -3.20
N LYS A 7 -19.85 -4.96 -2.64
CA LYS A 7 -19.92 -5.13 -1.18
C LYS A 7 -18.63 -5.69 -0.59
N LEU A 8 -17.99 -6.64 -1.27
CA LEU A 8 -16.73 -7.22 -0.82
C LEU A 8 -15.61 -6.17 -0.81
N MET A 9 -15.49 -5.37 -1.88
CA MET A 9 -14.54 -4.25 -1.93
C MET A 9 -14.81 -3.23 -0.82
N GLN A 10 -16.06 -2.89 -0.58
CA GLN A 10 -16.44 -1.91 0.44
C GLN A 10 -16.09 -2.38 1.85
N ILE A 11 -16.31 -3.66 2.16
CA ILE A 11 -15.88 -4.28 3.43
C ILE A 11 -14.36 -4.25 3.56
N LEU A 12 -13.62 -4.56 2.49
CA LEU A 12 -12.16 -4.50 2.50
C LEU A 12 -11.65 -3.06 2.70
N GLU A 13 -12.33 -2.07 2.11
CA GLU A 13 -12.01 -0.65 2.22
C GLU A 13 -12.28 -0.11 3.64
N ASP A 14 -13.37 -0.55 4.28
CA ASP A 14 -13.63 -0.25 5.69
C ASP A 14 -12.60 -0.92 6.61
N LEU A 15 -12.25 -2.18 6.34
CA LEU A 15 -11.27 -2.93 7.11
C LEU A 15 -9.88 -2.29 7.06
N ILE A 16 -9.41 -1.88 5.87
CA ILE A 16 -8.11 -1.22 5.74
C ILE A 16 -8.09 0.16 6.39
N SER A 17 -9.18 0.92 6.28
CA SER A 17 -9.34 2.21 6.94
C SER A 17 -9.24 2.07 8.46
N LEU A 18 -9.94 1.08 9.03
CA LEU A 18 -9.87 0.76 10.46
C LEU A 18 -8.45 0.34 10.88
N CYS A 19 -7.78 -0.49 10.06
CA CYS A 19 -6.44 -0.97 10.36
C CYS A 19 -5.41 0.18 10.37
N LEU A 20 -5.48 1.09 9.39
CA LEU A 20 -4.64 2.29 9.34
C LEU A 20 -4.92 3.25 10.50
N LEU A 21 -6.19 3.44 10.86
CA LEU A 21 -6.56 4.23 12.03
C LEU A 21 -5.96 3.65 13.32
N ALA A 22 -5.99 2.32 13.47
CA ALA A 22 -5.40 1.64 14.62
C ALA A 22 -3.88 1.81 14.66
N VAL A 23 -3.18 1.61 13.53
CA VAL A 23 -1.73 1.86 13.43
C VAL A 23 -1.38 3.30 13.81
N PHE A 24 -2.11 4.27 13.28
CA PHE A 24 -1.91 5.68 13.61
C PHE A 24 -2.17 5.96 15.10
N GLY A 25 -3.27 5.46 15.65
CA GLY A 25 -3.61 5.66 17.06
C GLY A 25 -2.56 5.08 18.00
N ILE A 26 -2.12 3.84 17.76
CA ILE A 26 -1.12 3.17 18.59
C ILE A 26 0.24 3.87 18.49
N THR A 27 0.65 4.30 17.29
CA THR A 27 1.93 5.01 17.11
C THR A 27 1.93 6.38 17.77
N VAL A 28 0.85 7.15 17.67
CA VAL A 28 0.69 8.42 18.38
C VAL A 28 0.72 8.19 19.89
N MET A 29 0.01 7.18 20.38
CA MET A 29 0.04 6.81 21.81
C MET A 29 1.45 6.46 22.28
N LEU A 30 2.18 5.64 21.52
CA LEU A 30 3.58 5.29 21.81
C LEU A 30 4.48 6.52 21.90
N VAL A 31 4.34 7.46 20.96
CA VAL A 31 5.07 8.73 20.96
C VAL A 31 4.75 9.54 22.22
N VAL A 32 3.47 9.70 22.55
CA VAL A 32 3.05 10.43 23.76
C VAL A 32 3.59 9.76 25.02
N LEU A 33 3.45 8.44 25.17
CA LEU A 33 3.96 7.71 26.33
C LEU A 33 5.48 7.84 26.47
N ARG A 34 6.19 7.75 25.34
CA ARG A 34 7.64 7.83 25.32
C ARG A 34 8.15 9.22 25.72
N TYR A 35 7.53 10.29 25.23
CA TYR A 35 8.02 11.65 25.48
C TYR A 35 7.45 12.28 26.76
N PHE A 36 6.18 12.02 27.12
CA PHE A 36 5.55 12.61 28.30
C PHE A 36 5.68 11.76 29.56
N PHE A 37 5.56 10.44 29.42
CA PHE A 37 5.56 9.51 30.56
C PHE A 37 6.88 8.75 30.72
N ASN A 38 7.85 8.97 29.82
CA ASN A 38 9.13 8.25 29.73
C ASN A 38 9.00 6.72 29.86
N THR A 39 7.84 6.20 29.42
CA THR A 39 7.47 4.78 29.46
C THR A 39 7.08 4.34 28.06
N SER A 40 7.15 3.05 27.78
CA SER A 40 6.77 2.50 26.48
C SER A 40 6.04 1.19 26.70
N ILE A 41 5.03 0.93 25.87
CA ILE A 41 4.29 -0.33 25.92
C ILE A 41 5.13 -1.37 25.18
N THR A 42 5.75 -2.29 25.93
CA THR A 42 6.46 -3.45 25.37
C THR A 42 5.49 -4.28 24.54
N GLY A 43 5.81 -4.58 23.28
CA GLY A 43 4.94 -5.32 22.37
C GLY A 43 4.04 -4.46 21.45
N ALA A 44 3.85 -3.17 21.74
CA ALA A 44 2.99 -2.32 20.91
C ALA A 44 3.62 -2.01 19.54
N ASN A 45 4.95 -1.98 19.45
CA ASN A 45 5.65 -1.79 18.19
C ASN A 45 5.44 -3.00 17.26
N GLU A 46 5.56 -4.21 17.81
CA GLU A 46 5.34 -5.46 17.10
C GLU A 46 3.91 -5.54 16.56
N ILE A 47 2.91 -5.16 17.38
CA ILE A 47 1.51 -5.08 16.97
C ILE A 47 1.35 -4.10 15.80
N VAL A 48 1.94 -2.91 15.89
CA VAL A 48 1.91 -1.91 14.81
C VAL A 48 2.49 -2.46 13.51
N ILE A 49 3.65 -3.11 13.57
CA ILE A 49 4.32 -3.69 12.40
C ILE A 49 3.44 -4.77 11.77
N ILE A 50 2.89 -5.67 12.58
CA ILE A 50 2.01 -6.74 12.12
C ILE A 50 0.76 -6.16 11.44
N LEU A 51 0.07 -5.20 12.08
CA LEU A 51 -1.09 -4.53 11.48
C LEU A 51 -0.73 -3.83 10.17
N PHE A 52 0.42 -3.18 10.12
CA PHE A 52 0.88 -2.47 8.92
C PHE A 52 1.18 -3.41 7.74
N ILE A 53 1.74 -4.60 8.01
CA ILE A 53 1.96 -5.62 7.00
C ILE A 53 0.61 -6.10 6.43
N TYR A 54 -0.35 -6.40 7.30
CA TYR A 54 -1.69 -6.83 6.87
C TYR A 54 -2.45 -5.73 6.12
N SER A 55 -2.39 -4.48 6.57
CA SER A 55 -3.04 -3.37 5.88
C SER A 55 -2.47 -3.17 4.47
N THR A 56 -1.14 -3.29 4.32
CA THR A 56 -0.47 -3.20 3.01
C THR A 56 -0.91 -4.33 2.07
N ALA A 57 -1.00 -5.57 2.58
CA ALA A 57 -1.45 -6.72 1.79
C ALA A 57 -2.91 -6.57 1.34
N ILE A 58 -3.81 -6.13 2.23
CA ILE A 58 -5.22 -5.86 1.90
C ILE A 58 -5.33 -4.70 0.89
N GLY A 59 -4.51 -3.66 1.06
CA GLY A 59 -4.49 -2.50 0.17
C GLY A 59 -4.06 -2.85 -1.24
N ALA A 60 -3.04 -3.70 -1.39
CA ALA A 60 -2.62 -4.23 -2.68
C ALA A 60 -3.75 -5.03 -3.35
N ALA A 61 -4.45 -5.89 -2.60
CA ALA A 61 -5.59 -6.65 -3.12
C ALA A 61 -6.76 -5.73 -3.56
N LEU A 62 -7.05 -4.67 -2.81
CA LEU A 62 -8.09 -3.69 -3.15
C LEU A 62 -7.72 -2.91 -4.44
N ALA A 63 -6.46 -2.49 -4.57
CA ALA A 63 -5.96 -1.77 -5.75
C ALA A 63 -6.06 -2.61 -7.03
N LEU A 64 -5.74 -3.90 -6.94
CA LEU A 64 -5.93 -4.86 -8.04
C LEU A 64 -7.42 -5.03 -8.39
N GLY A 65 -8.29 -5.14 -7.36
CA GLY A 65 -9.74 -5.29 -7.55
C GLY A 65 -10.41 -4.09 -8.24
N LYS A 66 -9.91 -2.88 -7.99
CA LYS A 66 -10.38 -1.65 -8.65
C LYS A 66 -9.87 -1.49 -10.09
N ASN A 67 -9.00 -2.40 -10.57
CA ASN A 67 -8.26 -2.25 -11.84
C ASN A 67 -7.57 -0.87 -11.95
N GLU A 68 -7.28 -0.24 -10.81
CA GLU A 68 -6.43 0.94 -10.71
C GLU A 68 -4.98 0.47 -10.69
N HIS A 69 -4.58 -0.31 -11.71
CA HIS A 69 -3.25 -0.03 -12.25
C HIS A 69 -3.31 1.43 -12.61
N ILE A 70 -2.51 2.26 -11.93
CA ILE A 70 -2.41 3.72 -12.12
C ILE A 70 -2.23 4.00 -13.61
N SER A 71 -3.33 3.99 -14.34
CA SER A 71 -3.44 4.43 -15.70
C SER A 71 -3.67 5.90 -15.47
N ILE A 72 -2.65 6.69 -15.79
CA ILE A 72 -2.76 8.14 -15.88
C ILE A 72 -3.65 8.43 -17.11
N THR A 73 -4.92 8.02 -17.05
CA THR A 73 -5.92 8.17 -18.13
C THR A 73 -6.13 9.64 -18.43
N VAL A 74 -5.98 10.51 -17.42
CA VAL A 74 -6.07 11.97 -17.56
C VAL A 74 -5.07 12.53 -18.59
N PHE A 75 -3.87 11.94 -18.72
CA PHE A 75 -2.90 12.34 -19.74
C PHE A 75 -2.99 11.51 -21.03
N ALA A 76 -3.44 10.26 -20.96
CA ALA A 76 -3.55 9.40 -22.13
C ALA A 76 -4.63 9.88 -23.13
N ASP A 77 -5.76 10.42 -22.65
CA ASP A 77 -6.86 10.88 -23.52
C ASP A 77 -6.54 12.17 -24.31
N LYS A 78 -5.52 12.94 -23.90
CA LYS A 78 -5.08 14.17 -24.61
C LYS A 78 -3.81 14.00 -25.44
N LEU A 79 -3.14 12.83 -25.40
CA LEU A 79 -1.88 12.62 -26.11
C LEU A 79 -2.06 11.75 -27.36
N PRO A 80 -1.34 12.05 -28.46
CA PRO A 80 -1.39 11.23 -29.67
C PRO A 80 -0.87 9.82 -29.39
N LEU A 81 -1.51 8.81 -30.01
CA LEU A 81 -1.33 7.36 -29.79
C LEU A 81 0.14 6.87 -29.77
N ARG A 82 1.05 7.60 -30.43
CA ARG A 82 2.49 7.30 -30.45
C ARG A 82 3.17 7.53 -29.10
N PHE A 83 2.81 8.58 -28.37
CA PHE A 83 3.42 8.88 -27.06
C PHE A 83 2.88 7.99 -25.94
N VAL A 84 1.63 7.52 -26.06
CA VAL A 84 1.02 6.59 -25.11
C VAL A 84 1.82 5.28 -25.05
N LYS A 85 2.26 4.74 -26.21
CA LYS A 85 3.12 3.55 -26.25
C LYS A 85 4.47 3.77 -25.55
N THR A 86 5.12 4.92 -25.79
CA THR A 86 6.39 5.25 -25.14
C THR A 86 6.23 5.38 -23.63
N LEU A 87 5.16 6.05 -23.17
CA LEU A 87 4.84 6.18 -21.75
C LEU A 87 4.55 4.83 -21.09
N GLN A 88 3.83 3.92 -21.75
CA GLN A 88 3.62 2.57 -21.23
C GLN A 88 4.92 1.79 -21.09
N ILE A 89 5.83 1.89 -22.06
CA ILE A 89 7.14 1.23 -22.00
C ILE A 89 7.97 1.80 -20.83
N ILE A 90 7.96 3.13 -20.64
CA ILE A 90 8.64 3.78 -19.52
C ILE A 90 8.03 3.35 -18.19
N GLN A 91 6.71 3.32 -18.07
CA GLN A 91 6.00 2.87 -16.87
C GLN A 91 6.38 1.42 -16.53
N LEU A 92 6.35 0.53 -17.52
CA LEU A 92 6.71 -0.87 -17.33
C LEU A 92 8.18 -1.03 -16.94
N SER A 93 9.07 -0.28 -17.57
CA SER A 93 10.51 -0.25 -17.24
C SER A 93 10.75 0.25 -15.81
N LEU A 94 10.03 1.29 -15.37
CA LEU A 94 10.14 1.81 -14.01
C LEU A 94 9.66 0.77 -12.97
N ILE A 95 8.51 0.14 -13.22
CA ILE A 95 7.98 -0.93 -12.36
C ILE A 95 8.96 -2.11 -12.30
N ALA A 96 9.51 -2.52 -13.44
CA ALA A 96 10.49 -3.60 -13.51
C ALA A 96 11.77 -3.26 -12.71
N THR A 97 12.24 -2.02 -12.81
CA THR A 97 13.42 -1.54 -12.07
C THR A 97 13.17 -1.56 -10.57
N ILE A 98 12.02 -1.05 -10.11
CA ILE A 98 11.65 -1.06 -8.68
C ILE A 98 11.59 -2.50 -8.15
N ASN A 99 10.95 -3.41 -8.90
CA ASN A 99 10.88 -4.82 -8.50
C ASN A 99 12.26 -5.50 -8.46
N ALA A 100 13.14 -5.20 -9.42
CA ALA A 100 14.50 -5.74 -9.42
C ALA A 100 15.33 -5.27 -8.21
N VAL A 101 15.21 -4.01 -7.83
CA VAL A 101 15.87 -3.46 -6.62
C VAL A 101 15.33 -4.11 -5.36
N LEU A 102 14.01 -4.25 -5.23
CA LEU A 102 13.38 -4.93 -4.10
C LEU A 102 13.83 -6.39 -3.99
N PHE A 103 13.93 -7.08 -5.13
CA PHE A 103 14.43 -8.45 -5.19
C PHE A 103 15.88 -8.54 -4.69
N TRP A 104 16.73 -7.60 -5.08
CA TRP A 104 18.12 -7.54 -4.61
C TRP A 104 18.21 -7.35 -3.09
N TYR A 105 17.45 -6.41 -2.52
CA TYR A 105 17.40 -6.20 -1.07
C TYR A 105 16.87 -7.43 -0.32
N CYS A 106 15.91 -8.14 -0.90
CA CYS A 106 15.37 -9.36 -0.32
C CYS A 106 16.43 -10.48 -0.24
N PHE A 107 17.26 -10.62 -1.28
CA PHE A 107 18.40 -11.54 -1.27
C PHE A 107 19.45 -11.13 -0.23
N GLN A 108 19.83 -9.86 -0.18
CA GLN A 108 20.78 -9.38 0.82
C GLN A 108 20.29 -9.57 2.26
N TRP A 109 18.98 -9.63 2.50
CA TRP A 109 18.43 -9.87 3.83
C TRP A 109 18.46 -11.35 4.23
N ILE A 110 18.51 -12.28 3.27
CA ILE A 110 18.55 -13.72 3.52
C ILE A 110 19.97 -14.23 3.82
N ASP A 111 20.99 -13.52 3.32
CA ASP A 111 22.42 -13.77 3.58
C ASP A 111 22.91 -13.02 4.84
#